data_AF-A0A0A1DS94-F1
#
_entry.id   AF-A0A0A1DS94-F1
#
_cell.length_a   1.000
_cell.length_b   1.000
_cell.length_c   1.000
_cell.angle_alpha   90.00
_cell.angle_beta   90.00
_cell.angle_gamma   90.00
#
_symmetry.space_group_name_H-M   'P 1'
#
loop_
_entity.id
_entity.type
_entity.pdbx_description
1 polymer ?
#
loop_
_entity_poly.entity_id
_entity_poly.type
_entity_poly.pdbx_seq_one_letter_code
_entity_poly.pdbx_strand_id
1 'polypeptide(L)'
;MSNTTDFTRSGVSRFPDRDLGVPRFRCEVGVPLAEQKHLGHNRWHPDIPPLIEVGLGDELILESGGYDDYQLRDVDDDQDIHAFDLTRTHPLTGPVKVDGVKAGDLLVVDILDVQPLSGIGYSNILPGMGGPLAADFPDGYKTVWDLHGLFATSRQIPGVEIPAISHPGIIGVAPSHDLLRTWNEREDPFIADGLAAPRADARDTAVLRDLEGEEWARVAETAARTIPPRENGGNMDIKNLSRGSRVYFPVFVDGALFSSGDFHFAEGDGEITWNAIEMDGVGWYRFGVIKDGMARYGVRTPMFRPSPVDPQFGTRYLSFTGLSAGGKEQRYLDTTMAVTQVVEQAIEYLGKFGYSPEQAYTIISVAPCEMHVGGVVDIPNAAVVLKIPLDIFDQDILPQPK
;
A
#
# COMPACT_ATOMS: atom_id res chain seq x y z
N MET A 1 -18.34 -27.88 8.82
CA MET A 1 -19.14 -27.17 7.80
C MET A 1 -18.17 -26.20 7.14
N SER A 2 -17.92 -26.32 5.83
CA SER A 2 -16.98 -25.45 5.15
C SER A 2 -17.56 -24.04 5.08
N ASN A 3 -17.03 -23.12 5.90
CA ASN A 3 -17.30 -21.69 5.80
C ASN A 3 -16.50 -21.14 4.62
N THR A 4 -16.95 -21.40 3.40
CA THR A 4 -16.47 -20.69 2.21
C THR A 4 -17.09 -19.30 2.22
N THR A 5 -16.29 -18.28 2.50
CA THR A 5 -16.68 -16.87 2.34
C THR A 5 -17.17 -16.65 0.92
N ASP A 6 -18.36 -16.08 0.77
CA ASP A 6 -19.00 -15.84 -0.54
C ASP A 6 -18.67 -14.43 -1.03
N PHE A 7 -17.57 -14.32 -1.78
CA PHE A 7 -17.12 -13.06 -2.40
C PHE A 7 -18.04 -12.57 -3.53
N THR A 8 -19.14 -13.28 -3.85
CA THR A 8 -20.08 -12.89 -4.92
C THR A 8 -21.29 -12.09 -4.41
N ARG A 9 -21.46 -11.97 -3.08
CA ARG A 9 -22.64 -11.31 -2.47
C ARG A 9 -22.65 -9.78 -2.53
N SER A 10 -21.54 -9.12 -2.84
CA SER A 10 -21.42 -7.65 -2.85
C SER A 10 -22.13 -6.97 -4.03
N GLY A 11 -22.50 -7.69 -5.09
CA GLY A 11 -23.38 -7.18 -6.15
C GLY A 11 -22.85 -6.03 -7.03
N VAL A 12 -21.60 -5.59 -6.92
CA VAL A 12 -20.93 -4.54 -7.74
C VAL A 12 -19.41 -4.71 -7.57
N SER A 13 -18.47 -4.59 -8.53
CA SER A 13 -18.43 -4.15 -9.93
C SER A 13 -17.14 -4.69 -10.57
N ARG A 14 -17.21 -5.57 -11.59
CA ARG A 14 -16.07 -5.80 -12.50
C ARG A 14 -16.06 -4.68 -13.55
N PHE A 15 -15.48 -3.54 -13.21
CA PHE A 15 -15.26 -2.48 -14.18
C PHE A 15 -14.02 -2.76 -15.03
N PRO A 16 -14.09 -2.50 -16.35
CA PRO A 16 -15.19 -2.93 -17.17
C PRO A 16 -14.98 -4.40 -17.57
N ASP A 17 -15.96 -5.29 -17.29
CA ASP A 17 -16.03 -6.64 -17.86
C ASP A 17 -16.39 -6.62 -19.37
N ARG A 18 -16.34 -5.41 -19.97
CA ARG A 18 -16.42 -5.16 -21.40
C ARG A 18 -15.04 -5.39 -22.00
N ASP A 19 -15.01 -6.06 -23.14
CA ASP A 19 -13.81 -6.15 -23.96
C ASP A 19 -13.43 -4.76 -24.50
N LEU A 20 -12.29 -4.25 -24.03
CA LEU A 20 -11.70 -2.98 -24.44
C LEU A 20 -10.67 -3.16 -25.57
N GLY A 21 -10.38 -4.40 -25.99
CA GLY A 21 -9.24 -4.71 -26.85
C GLY A 21 -7.89 -4.55 -26.15
N VAL A 22 -7.89 -4.41 -24.82
CA VAL A 22 -6.71 -4.27 -23.96
C VAL A 22 -6.47 -5.61 -23.25
N PRO A 23 -5.24 -6.17 -23.27
CA PRO A 23 -4.97 -7.41 -22.55
C PRO A 23 -5.28 -7.24 -21.05
N ARG A 24 -6.01 -8.21 -20.49
CA ARG A 24 -6.44 -8.22 -19.08
C ARG A 24 -6.03 -9.54 -18.44
N PHE A 25 -5.25 -9.45 -17.37
CA PHE A 25 -4.88 -10.59 -16.54
C PHE A 25 -5.78 -10.63 -15.33
N ARG A 26 -6.59 -11.69 -15.23
CA ARG A 26 -7.66 -11.82 -14.24
C ARG A 26 -7.20 -12.64 -13.04
N CYS A 27 -7.46 -12.12 -11.85
CA CYS A 27 -7.25 -12.83 -10.59
C CYS A 27 -8.55 -13.55 -10.21
N GLU A 28 -8.43 -14.78 -9.73
CA GLU A 28 -9.56 -15.46 -9.09
C GLU A 28 -9.69 -14.96 -7.64
N VAL A 29 -10.77 -14.23 -7.37
CA VAL A 29 -11.07 -13.67 -6.05
C VAL A 29 -11.28 -14.81 -5.04
N GLY A 30 -10.62 -14.71 -3.89
CA GLY A 30 -10.65 -15.72 -2.83
C GLY A 30 -9.66 -16.87 -3.00
N VAL A 31 -8.87 -16.89 -4.07
CA VAL A 31 -7.85 -17.94 -4.32
C VAL A 31 -6.46 -17.40 -3.99
N PRO A 32 -5.66 -18.04 -3.13
CA PRO A 32 -4.30 -17.61 -2.82
C PRO A 32 -3.39 -17.52 -4.06
N LEU A 33 -2.45 -16.58 -4.07
CA LEU A 33 -1.49 -16.39 -5.16
C LEU A 33 -0.71 -17.67 -5.48
N ALA A 34 -0.39 -18.49 -4.48
CA ALA A 34 0.31 -19.77 -4.69
C ALA A 34 -0.45 -20.73 -5.62
N GLU A 35 -1.79 -20.69 -5.61
CA GLU A 35 -2.66 -21.51 -6.47
C GLU A 35 -2.87 -20.89 -7.86
N GLN A 36 -2.59 -19.59 -8.02
CA GLN A 36 -2.63 -18.85 -9.28
C GLN A 36 -1.28 -18.19 -9.62
N LYS A 37 -0.18 -18.88 -9.33
CA LYS A 37 1.20 -18.37 -9.48
C LYS A 37 1.53 -17.85 -10.88
N HIS A 38 0.87 -18.38 -11.90
CA HIS A 38 0.98 -17.91 -13.28
C HIS A 38 0.47 -16.47 -13.51
N LEU A 39 0.00 -15.74 -12.49
CA LEU A 39 -0.32 -14.32 -12.59
C LEU A 39 0.80 -13.42 -12.05
N GLY A 40 1.59 -13.92 -11.10
CA GLY A 40 2.27 -13.02 -10.20
C GLY A 40 3.33 -13.61 -9.29
N HIS A 41 3.82 -12.75 -8.40
CA HIS A 41 4.88 -13.06 -7.45
C HIS A 41 4.67 -12.27 -6.16
N ASN A 42 5.35 -12.69 -5.08
CA ASN A 42 5.36 -11.96 -3.81
C ASN A 42 6.79 -11.61 -3.34
N ARG A 43 7.75 -11.58 -4.27
CA ARG A 43 9.16 -11.28 -3.98
C ARG A 43 9.78 -10.47 -5.11
N TRP A 44 10.71 -9.58 -4.79
CA TRP A 44 11.48 -8.86 -5.80
C TRP A 44 12.73 -9.65 -6.20
N HIS A 45 12.84 -9.99 -7.48
CA HIS A 45 14.06 -10.57 -8.06
C HIS A 45 14.11 -10.35 -9.60
N PRO A 46 15.28 -10.01 -10.19
CA PRO A 46 15.42 -9.76 -11.63
C PRO A 46 15.10 -10.94 -12.54
N ASP A 47 15.31 -12.17 -12.04
CA ASP A 47 15.13 -13.40 -12.84
C ASP A 47 13.71 -13.97 -12.81
N ILE A 48 12.73 -13.28 -12.21
CA ILE A 48 11.33 -13.72 -12.29
C ILE A 48 10.87 -13.55 -13.75
N PRO A 49 10.35 -14.61 -14.40
CA PRO A 49 9.99 -14.55 -15.82
C PRO A 49 8.84 -13.57 -16.04
N PRO A 50 8.81 -12.85 -17.17
CA PRO A 50 7.71 -11.92 -17.44
C PRO A 50 6.39 -12.65 -17.69
N LEU A 51 5.30 -12.07 -17.19
CA LEU A 51 3.92 -12.47 -17.50
C LEU A 51 3.57 -12.21 -18.97
N ILE A 52 4.01 -11.06 -19.48
CA ILE A 52 3.73 -10.59 -20.84
C ILE A 52 4.82 -9.61 -21.29
N GLU A 53 5.02 -9.51 -22.60
CA GLU A 53 5.77 -8.44 -23.24
C GLU A 53 4.82 -7.48 -23.98
N VAL A 54 4.97 -6.18 -23.75
CA VAL A 54 4.16 -5.11 -24.36
C VAL A 54 5.06 -4.04 -24.98
N GLY A 55 4.54 -3.31 -25.97
CA GLY A 55 5.23 -2.19 -26.61
C GLY A 55 5.06 -0.86 -25.87
N LEU A 56 5.77 0.16 -26.33
CA LEU A 56 5.56 1.54 -25.87
C LEU A 56 4.23 2.09 -26.39
N GLY A 57 3.46 2.72 -25.50
CA GLY A 57 2.12 3.22 -25.77
C GLY A 57 1.02 2.18 -25.56
N ASP A 58 1.37 0.91 -25.39
CA ASP A 58 0.41 -0.14 -25.11
C ASP A 58 -0.19 0.01 -23.71
N GLU A 59 -1.41 -0.50 -23.59
CA GLU A 59 -2.18 -0.52 -22.36
C GLU A 59 -2.32 -1.95 -21.83
N LEU A 60 -2.49 -2.07 -20.52
CA LEU A 60 -2.68 -3.35 -19.85
C LEU A 60 -3.55 -3.22 -18.61
N ILE A 61 -4.38 -4.23 -18.34
CA ILE A 61 -5.17 -4.34 -17.12
C ILE A 61 -4.65 -5.52 -16.28
N LEU A 62 -4.30 -5.24 -15.03
CA LEU A 62 -3.80 -6.21 -14.06
C LEU A 62 -4.75 -6.29 -12.87
N GLU A 63 -5.33 -7.46 -12.62
CA GLU A 63 -6.07 -7.78 -11.41
C GLU A 63 -5.14 -8.43 -10.39
N SER A 64 -5.23 -8.05 -9.12
CA SER A 64 -4.48 -8.66 -8.02
C SER A 64 -5.39 -8.93 -6.83
N GLY A 65 -5.05 -9.95 -6.04
CA GLY A 65 -5.68 -10.16 -4.73
C GLY A 65 -5.26 -9.08 -3.73
N GLY A 66 -6.00 -9.01 -2.62
CA GLY A 66 -5.65 -8.13 -1.50
C GLY A 66 -4.30 -8.49 -0.89
N TYR A 67 -3.72 -7.55 -0.13
CA TYR A 67 -2.44 -7.72 0.56
C TYR A 67 -2.35 -9.03 1.37
N ASP A 68 -3.51 -9.42 1.92
CA ASP A 68 -3.71 -10.50 2.85
C ASP A 68 -3.69 -11.89 2.20
N ASP A 69 -3.67 -11.96 0.87
CA ASP A 69 -3.73 -13.22 0.12
C ASP A 69 -4.98 -14.05 0.50
N TYR A 70 -6.10 -13.35 0.72
CA TYR A 70 -7.41 -13.88 1.11
C TYR A 70 -7.44 -14.65 2.44
N GLN A 71 -6.64 -14.21 3.41
CA GLN A 71 -6.62 -14.74 4.78
C GLN A 71 -7.71 -14.11 5.66
N LEU A 72 -8.11 -12.88 5.38
CA LEU A 72 -9.10 -12.13 6.15
C LEU A 72 -10.52 -12.47 5.69
N ARG A 73 -11.46 -12.37 6.63
CA ARG A 73 -12.87 -12.71 6.40
C ARG A 73 -13.76 -11.54 6.77
N ASP A 74 -14.81 -11.35 5.97
CA ASP A 74 -15.94 -10.47 6.27
C ASP A 74 -16.81 -11.09 7.39
N VAL A 75 -16.35 -10.89 8.63
CA VAL A 75 -17.01 -11.32 9.86
C VAL A 75 -16.86 -10.25 10.94
N ASP A 76 -17.76 -10.27 11.93
CA ASP A 76 -17.79 -9.33 13.05
C ASP A 76 -16.90 -9.80 14.21
N ASP A 77 -15.68 -10.22 13.89
CA ASP A 77 -14.65 -10.62 14.85
C ASP A 77 -13.24 -10.36 14.29
N ASP A 78 -12.26 -10.28 15.18
CA ASP A 78 -10.85 -10.03 14.87
C ASP A 78 -10.00 -11.32 14.94
N GLN A 79 -10.59 -12.51 14.84
CA GLN A 79 -9.85 -13.74 15.13
C GLN A 79 -8.84 -14.13 14.04
N ASP A 80 -9.07 -13.72 12.80
CA ASP A 80 -8.19 -14.01 11.68
C ASP A 80 -6.88 -13.21 11.71
N ILE A 81 -6.87 -11.98 12.24
CA ILE A 81 -5.64 -11.18 12.33
C ILE A 81 -4.60 -11.78 13.29
N HIS A 82 -5.00 -12.64 14.24
CA HIS A 82 -4.07 -13.35 15.14
C HIS A 82 -3.40 -14.56 14.49
N ALA A 83 -3.96 -15.09 13.39
CA ALA A 83 -3.44 -16.24 12.67
C ALA A 83 -2.82 -15.85 11.32
N PHE A 84 -2.63 -14.56 11.10
CA PHE A 84 -2.21 -13.99 9.83
C PHE A 84 -0.75 -14.37 9.48
N ASP A 85 -0.56 -15.06 8.36
CA ASP A 85 0.77 -15.40 7.85
C ASP A 85 1.30 -14.27 6.95
N LEU A 86 2.08 -13.38 7.59
CA LEU A 86 2.76 -12.27 6.94
C LEU A 86 3.78 -12.70 5.89
N THR A 87 4.22 -13.96 5.85
CA THR A 87 5.21 -14.39 4.86
C THR A 87 4.62 -14.49 3.45
N ARG A 88 3.28 -14.65 3.36
CA ARG A 88 2.54 -14.71 2.10
C ARG A 88 2.37 -13.36 1.43
N THR A 89 2.40 -12.26 2.19
CA THR A 89 2.29 -10.91 1.64
C THR A 89 3.50 -10.57 0.76
N HIS A 90 3.34 -9.83 -0.34
CA HIS A 90 2.11 -9.24 -0.91
C HIS A 90 1.85 -9.87 -2.28
N PRO A 91 0.61 -10.25 -2.65
CA PRO A 91 0.31 -10.72 -3.99
C PRO A 91 0.47 -9.61 -5.05
N LEU A 92 1.48 -9.72 -5.91
CA LEU A 92 1.71 -8.78 -7.02
C LEU A 92 1.46 -9.45 -8.35
N THR A 93 0.82 -8.73 -9.27
CA THR A 93 0.61 -9.19 -10.65
C THR A 93 1.68 -8.63 -11.58
N GLY A 94 2.16 -9.45 -12.52
CA GLY A 94 3.31 -9.19 -13.38
C GLY A 94 4.42 -10.23 -13.18
N PRO A 95 5.67 -10.00 -13.61
CA PRO A 95 6.17 -8.75 -14.17
C PRO A 95 5.81 -8.52 -15.64
N VAL A 96 5.59 -7.28 -16.02
CA VAL A 96 5.35 -6.82 -17.40
C VAL A 96 6.68 -6.37 -17.99
N LYS A 97 7.10 -7.01 -19.07
CA LYS A 97 8.28 -6.59 -19.83
C LYS A 97 7.86 -5.56 -20.87
N VAL A 98 8.51 -4.40 -20.89
CA VAL A 98 8.21 -3.34 -21.87
C VAL A 98 9.30 -3.31 -22.93
N ASP A 99 8.95 -3.67 -24.16
CA ASP A 99 9.90 -3.72 -25.27
C ASP A 99 10.52 -2.33 -25.53
N GLY A 100 11.79 -2.35 -25.93
CA GLY A 100 12.58 -1.17 -26.15
C GLY A 100 13.08 -0.48 -24.88
N VAL A 101 12.64 -0.81 -23.67
CA VAL A 101 13.13 -0.18 -22.41
C VAL A 101 14.45 -0.82 -21.94
N LYS A 102 15.42 -0.02 -21.51
CA LYS A 102 16.77 -0.46 -21.09
C LYS A 102 17.13 0.06 -19.71
N ALA A 103 18.02 -0.64 -19.00
CA ALA A 103 18.60 -0.14 -17.76
C ALA A 103 19.20 1.27 -17.96
N GLY A 104 18.92 2.19 -17.04
CA GLY A 104 19.29 3.62 -17.15
C GLY A 104 18.19 4.52 -17.73
N ASP A 105 17.16 3.96 -18.36
CA ASP A 105 15.97 4.70 -18.78
C ASP A 105 15.09 5.09 -17.57
N LEU A 106 14.10 5.97 -17.80
CA LEU A 106 12.91 6.04 -16.96
C LEU A 106 11.74 5.37 -17.66
N LEU A 107 11.12 4.40 -17.00
CA LEU A 107 9.83 3.87 -17.42
C LEU A 107 8.75 4.87 -17.00
N VAL A 108 7.94 5.34 -17.96
CA VAL A 108 6.77 6.17 -17.69
C VAL A 108 5.56 5.26 -17.58
N VAL A 109 4.83 5.34 -16.49
CA VAL A 109 3.59 4.59 -16.30
C VAL A 109 2.46 5.59 -16.02
N ASP A 110 1.47 5.61 -16.90
CA ASP A 110 0.18 6.24 -16.61
C ASP A 110 -0.71 5.24 -15.88
N ILE A 111 -1.19 5.59 -14.69
CA ILE A 111 -2.23 4.85 -13.99
C ILE A 111 -3.56 5.38 -14.52
N LEU A 112 -4.18 4.67 -15.46
CA LEU A 112 -5.40 5.13 -16.12
C LEU A 112 -6.62 4.97 -15.22
N ASP A 113 -6.70 3.89 -14.45
CA ASP A 113 -7.75 3.64 -13.46
C ASP A 113 -7.32 2.63 -12.39
N VAL A 114 -7.95 2.69 -11.22
CA VAL A 114 -7.80 1.74 -10.11
C VAL A 114 -9.17 1.53 -9.45
N GLN A 115 -9.61 0.28 -9.32
CA GLN A 115 -10.93 -0.05 -8.77
C GLN A 115 -10.93 -1.35 -7.95
N PRO A 116 -11.88 -1.52 -7.01
CA PRO A 116 -12.09 -2.80 -6.32
C PRO A 116 -12.62 -3.89 -7.26
N LEU A 117 -12.32 -5.15 -6.93
CA LEU A 117 -12.87 -6.33 -7.60
C LEU A 117 -14.07 -6.92 -6.86
N SER A 118 -13.93 -7.22 -5.57
CA SER A 118 -15.00 -7.78 -4.73
C SER A 118 -15.92 -6.75 -4.10
N GLY A 119 -15.52 -5.47 -4.05
CA GLY A 119 -16.28 -4.43 -3.37
C GLY A 119 -16.25 -4.52 -1.83
N ILE A 120 -15.38 -5.36 -1.27
CA ILE A 120 -15.11 -5.47 0.16
C ILE A 120 -13.67 -5.02 0.40
N GLY A 121 -13.45 -4.25 1.46
CA GLY A 121 -12.11 -3.91 1.91
C GLY A 121 -11.88 -4.22 3.39
N TYR A 122 -10.62 -4.25 3.80
CA TYR A 122 -10.21 -4.53 5.18
C TYR A 122 -9.20 -3.51 5.67
N SER A 123 -9.25 -3.19 6.95
CA SER A 123 -8.19 -2.44 7.63
C SER A 123 -7.89 -3.11 8.95
N ASN A 124 -6.62 -3.18 9.32
CA ASN A 124 -6.20 -3.92 10.50
C ASN A 124 -5.21 -3.11 11.33
N ILE A 125 -5.33 -3.24 12.65
CA ILE A 125 -4.23 -3.07 13.58
C ILE A 125 -3.79 -4.49 13.92
N LEU A 126 -2.66 -4.94 13.36
CA LEU A 126 -2.16 -6.29 13.63
C LEU A 126 -1.55 -6.37 15.04
N PRO A 127 -1.81 -7.43 15.83
CA PRO A 127 -1.28 -7.56 17.19
C PRO A 127 0.24 -7.42 17.27
N GLY A 128 0.73 -6.45 18.05
CA GLY A 128 2.17 -6.21 18.22
C GLY A 128 2.89 -5.64 16.99
N MET A 129 2.12 -5.24 15.97
CA MET A 129 2.57 -4.54 14.77
C MET A 129 1.75 -3.25 14.61
N GLY A 130 2.11 -2.39 13.66
CA GLY A 130 1.31 -1.19 13.39
C GLY A 130 1.95 0.11 13.84
N GLY A 131 2.73 0.72 12.94
CA GLY A 131 3.23 2.09 13.03
C GLY A 131 3.68 2.58 14.41
N PRO A 132 3.51 3.87 14.72
CA PRO A 132 4.08 4.48 15.93
C PRO A 132 3.44 4.03 17.26
N LEU A 133 2.26 3.39 17.22
CA LEU A 133 1.46 3.02 18.41
C LEU A 133 1.23 1.50 18.54
N ALA A 134 2.05 0.65 17.89
CA ALA A 134 1.90 -0.81 17.90
C ALA A 134 1.76 -1.41 19.32
N ALA A 135 2.45 -0.83 20.31
CA ALA A 135 2.42 -1.31 21.69
C ALA A 135 1.11 -1.00 22.43
N ASP A 136 0.32 -0.03 21.94
CA ASP A 136 -0.90 0.44 22.60
C ASP A 136 -2.12 -0.41 22.22
N PHE A 137 -2.01 -1.21 21.15
CA PHE A 137 -3.07 -2.06 20.62
C PHE A 137 -2.65 -3.54 20.56
N PRO A 138 -2.31 -4.16 21.71
CA PRO A 138 -1.75 -5.51 21.75
C PRO A 138 -2.71 -6.60 21.27
N ASP A 139 -4.02 -6.36 21.35
CA ASP A 139 -5.06 -7.31 20.92
C ASP A 139 -5.44 -7.11 19.44
N GLY A 140 -4.97 -6.04 18.80
CA GLY A 140 -5.32 -5.69 17.43
C GLY A 140 -6.79 -5.24 17.26
N TYR A 141 -7.16 -4.95 16.01
CA TYR A 141 -8.51 -4.55 15.62
C TYR A 141 -8.69 -4.71 14.11
N LYS A 142 -9.79 -5.29 13.65
CA LYS A 142 -10.12 -5.38 12.22
C LYS A 142 -11.38 -4.59 11.92
N THR A 143 -11.34 -3.88 10.81
CA THR A 143 -12.47 -3.16 10.24
C THR A 143 -12.77 -3.73 8.86
N VAL A 144 -14.04 -4.03 8.60
CA VAL A 144 -14.51 -4.41 7.25
C VAL A 144 -15.23 -3.22 6.62
N TRP A 145 -14.93 -2.97 5.36
CA TRP A 145 -15.43 -1.84 4.59
C TRP A 145 -16.28 -2.31 3.42
N ASP A 146 -17.49 -1.78 3.32
CA ASP A 146 -18.32 -1.92 2.13
C ASP A 146 -17.95 -0.81 1.14
N LEU A 147 -17.47 -1.19 -0.05
CA LEU A 147 -16.96 -0.26 -1.06
C LEU A 147 -18.05 0.06 -2.08
N HIS A 148 -18.69 1.23 -1.92
CA HIS A 148 -19.83 1.66 -2.72
C HIS A 148 -19.47 2.83 -3.65
N GLY A 149 -19.01 2.47 -4.86
CA GLY A 149 -18.69 3.45 -5.90
C GLY A 149 -17.49 4.33 -5.51
N LEU A 150 -17.75 5.54 -5.04
CA LEU A 150 -16.71 6.50 -4.63
C LEU A 150 -16.52 6.59 -3.12
N PHE A 151 -17.28 5.83 -2.33
CA PHE A 151 -17.26 5.91 -0.88
C PHE A 151 -17.14 4.53 -0.24
N ALA A 152 -16.53 4.47 0.93
CA ALA A 152 -16.49 3.30 1.80
C ALA A 152 -17.14 3.61 3.14
N THR A 153 -17.91 2.66 3.65
CA THR A 153 -18.51 2.72 4.98
C THR A 153 -18.21 1.44 5.74
N SER A 154 -18.13 1.52 7.06
CA SER A 154 -17.93 0.34 7.91
C SER A 154 -18.99 0.26 8.99
N ARG A 155 -19.53 -0.95 9.20
CA ARG A 155 -20.42 -1.26 10.34
C ARG A 155 -19.68 -1.23 11.69
N GLN A 156 -18.36 -1.43 11.69
CA GLN A 156 -17.52 -1.31 12.89
C GLN A 156 -17.21 0.15 13.24
N ILE A 157 -17.31 1.08 12.29
CA ILE A 157 -17.03 2.52 12.50
C ILE A 157 -18.22 3.36 12.00
N PRO A 158 -19.34 3.41 12.76
CA PRO A 158 -20.53 4.12 12.34
C PRO A 158 -20.32 5.64 12.27
N GLY A 159 -21.09 6.31 11.40
CA GLY A 159 -21.07 7.77 11.23
C GLY A 159 -19.84 8.29 10.47
N VAL A 160 -19.08 7.41 9.83
CA VAL A 160 -17.93 7.75 8.99
C VAL A 160 -18.13 7.23 7.56
N GLU A 161 -17.96 8.10 6.58
CA GLU A 161 -17.97 7.78 5.16
C GLU A 161 -16.66 8.27 4.51
N ILE A 162 -15.86 7.34 3.98
CA ILE A 162 -14.52 7.63 3.46
C ILE A 162 -14.54 7.71 1.94
N PRO A 163 -14.16 8.84 1.33
CA PRO A 163 -14.08 8.92 -0.12
C PRO A 163 -12.85 8.18 -0.66
N ALA A 164 -13.02 7.58 -1.83
CA ALA A 164 -11.98 6.86 -2.53
C ALA A 164 -10.84 7.79 -2.96
N ILE A 165 -9.61 7.39 -2.63
CA ILE A 165 -8.37 7.89 -3.25
C ILE A 165 -7.61 6.68 -3.82
N SER A 166 -8.30 5.88 -4.64
CA SER A 166 -7.82 4.54 -4.95
C SER A 166 -6.48 4.53 -5.69
N HIS A 167 -5.55 3.72 -5.17
CA HIS A 167 -4.16 3.65 -5.59
C HIS A 167 -3.58 2.25 -5.34
N PRO A 168 -2.50 1.86 -6.03
CA PRO A 168 -1.68 0.74 -5.59
C PRO A 168 -0.74 1.19 -4.46
N GLY A 169 -0.74 0.50 -3.32
CA GLY A 169 0.32 0.57 -2.31
C GLY A 169 1.65 0.07 -2.88
N ILE A 170 1.59 -1.04 -3.63
CA ILE A 170 2.73 -1.62 -4.35
C ILE A 170 2.65 -1.39 -5.85
N ILE A 171 3.61 -0.59 -6.33
CA ILE A 171 3.87 -0.41 -7.76
C ILE A 171 5.37 -0.18 -8.00
N GLY A 172 5.96 -0.96 -8.90
CA GLY A 172 7.42 -0.87 -9.10
C GLY A 172 7.95 -1.71 -10.26
N VAL A 173 9.26 -1.67 -10.41
CA VAL A 173 10.02 -2.40 -11.44
C VAL A 173 11.00 -3.38 -10.79
N ALA A 174 11.51 -4.36 -11.52
CA ALA A 174 12.49 -5.29 -10.93
C ALA A 174 13.83 -4.58 -10.62
N PRO A 175 14.49 -4.91 -9.51
CA PRO A 175 15.87 -4.48 -9.26
C PRO A 175 16.84 -5.17 -10.22
N SER A 176 18.06 -4.62 -10.35
CA SER A 176 19.19 -5.40 -10.87
C SER A 176 19.70 -6.39 -9.83
N HIS A 177 20.50 -7.36 -10.27
CA HIS A 177 21.21 -8.28 -9.34
C HIS A 177 22.07 -7.52 -8.32
N ASP A 178 22.74 -6.45 -8.74
CA ASP A 178 23.57 -5.65 -7.85
C ASP A 178 22.74 -4.87 -6.83
N LEU A 179 21.62 -4.26 -7.27
CA LEU A 179 20.73 -3.52 -6.38
C LEU A 179 20.05 -4.46 -5.36
N LEU A 180 19.60 -5.64 -5.80
CA LEU A 180 19.06 -6.67 -4.92
C LEU A 180 20.08 -7.10 -3.86
N ARG A 181 21.35 -7.31 -4.25
CA ARG A 181 22.41 -7.63 -3.29
C ARG A 181 22.61 -6.50 -2.29
N THR A 182 22.63 -5.24 -2.73
CA THR A 182 22.73 -4.07 -1.84
C THR A 182 21.58 -4.01 -0.85
N TRP A 183 20.34 -4.29 -1.26
CA TRP A 183 19.19 -4.36 -0.37
C TRP A 183 19.39 -5.42 0.71
N ASN A 184 19.76 -6.63 0.29
CA ASN A 184 19.95 -7.75 1.21
C ASN A 184 21.05 -7.44 2.24
N GLU A 185 22.21 -6.95 1.80
CA GLU A 185 23.35 -6.63 2.66
C GLU A 185 23.04 -5.53 3.69
N ARG A 186 22.29 -4.48 3.30
CA ARG A 186 22.00 -3.35 4.21
C ARG A 186 20.84 -3.63 5.16
N GLU A 187 19.93 -4.54 4.81
CA GLU A 187 18.77 -4.90 5.61
C GLU A 187 19.09 -6.03 6.60
N ASP A 188 20.08 -6.86 6.32
CA ASP A 188 20.48 -7.99 7.19
C ASP A 188 20.77 -7.62 8.65
N PRO A 189 21.47 -6.52 8.97
CA PRO A 189 21.65 -6.10 10.35
C PRO A 189 20.31 -5.81 11.07
N PHE A 190 19.34 -5.22 10.38
CA PHE A 190 18.03 -4.92 10.95
C PHE A 190 17.17 -6.17 11.14
N ILE A 191 17.33 -7.18 10.28
CA ILE A 191 16.70 -8.50 10.48
C ILE A 191 17.25 -9.13 11.77
N ALA A 192 18.57 -9.07 11.99
CA ALA A 192 19.20 -9.62 13.18
C ALA A 192 18.72 -8.93 14.48
N ASP A 193 18.41 -7.64 14.41
CA ASP A 193 17.88 -6.84 15.52
C ASP A 193 16.35 -6.93 15.67
N GLY A 194 15.65 -7.70 14.82
CA GLY A 194 14.19 -7.82 14.85
C GLY A 194 13.44 -6.59 14.34
N LEU A 195 14.13 -5.70 13.61
CA LEU A 195 13.61 -4.45 13.05
C LEU A 195 13.23 -4.56 11.57
N ALA A 196 13.45 -5.71 10.94
CA ALA A 196 13.04 -6.01 9.57
C ALA A 196 12.60 -7.47 9.44
N ALA A 197 11.69 -7.75 8.50
CA ALA A 197 11.15 -9.08 8.29
C ALA A 197 12.23 -10.06 7.74
N PRO A 198 12.43 -11.22 8.37
CA PRO A 198 13.43 -12.19 7.95
C PRO A 198 13.10 -12.79 6.58
N ARG A 199 14.08 -12.73 5.65
CA ARG A 199 13.93 -13.32 4.30
C ARG A 199 13.85 -14.84 4.35
N ALA A 200 14.67 -15.48 5.18
CA ALA A 200 14.73 -16.93 5.31
C ALA A 200 13.38 -17.55 5.72
N ASP A 201 12.70 -16.93 6.68
CA ASP A 201 11.42 -17.40 7.21
C ASP A 201 10.30 -17.37 6.18
N ALA A 202 10.44 -16.53 5.14
CA ALA A 202 9.47 -16.39 4.06
C ALA A 202 9.86 -17.15 2.78
N ARG A 203 10.93 -17.96 2.80
CA ARG A 203 11.37 -18.71 1.62
C ARG A 203 10.33 -19.73 1.16
N ASP A 204 9.68 -20.41 2.10
CA ASP A 204 8.74 -21.50 1.80
C ASP A 204 7.40 -21.00 1.23
N THR A 205 7.05 -19.74 1.45
CA THR A 205 5.86 -19.08 0.90
C THR A 205 6.17 -18.19 -0.30
N ALA A 206 7.39 -18.27 -0.85
CA ALA A 206 7.79 -17.49 -2.01
C ALA A 206 7.10 -17.98 -3.28
N VAL A 207 6.27 -17.12 -3.87
CA VAL A 207 5.72 -17.30 -5.21
C VAL A 207 6.57 -16.49 -6.19
N LEU A 208 7.19 -17.19 -7.13
CA LEU A 208 8.14 -16.63 -8.11
C LEU A 208 7.66 -16.91 -9.53
N ARG A 209 6.35 -16.73 -9.76
CA ARG A 209 5.67 -17.15 -10.97
C ARG A 209 5.86 -18.64 -11.30
N ASP A 210 6.25 -18.93 -12.54
CA ASP A 210 6.31 -20.26 -13.14
C ASP A 210 7.67 -20.93 -12.91
N LEU A 211 8.56 -20.33 -12.11
CA LEU A 211 9.82 -20.96 -11.74
C LEU A 211 9.58 -22.18 -10.86
N GLU A 212 10.32 -23.27 -11.14
CA GLU A 212 10.26 -24.53 -10.40
C GLU A 212 11.67 -25.11 -10.19
N GLY A 213 11.77 -26.12 -9.33
CA GLY A 213 13.00 -26.90 -9.14
C GLY A 213 14.23 -26.08 -8.74
N GLU A 214 15.37 -26.35 -9.37
CA GLU A 214 16.64 -25.69 -9.07
C GLU A 214 16.62 -24.19 -9.37
N GLU A 215 15.89 -23.76 -10.39
CA GLU A 215 15.77 -22.33 -10.73
C GLU A 215 14.97 -21.58 -9.67
N TRP A 216 13.84 -22.14 -9.22
CA TRP A 216 13.09 -21.59 -8.10
C TRP A 216 13.96 -21.52 -6.84
N ALA A 217 14.68 -22.59 -6.51
CA ALA A 217 15.51 -22.64 -5.30
C ALA A 217 16.62 -21.58 -5.30
N ARG A 218 17.25 -21.35 -6.47
CA ARG A 218 18.28 -20.32 -6.66
C ARG A 218 17.71 -18.91 -6.49
N VAL A 219 16.55 -18.64 -7.07
CA VAL A 219 15.91 -17.31 -7.02
C VAL A 219 15.36 -17.03 -5.62
N ALA A 220 14.63 -17.99 -5.03
CA ALA A 220 14.04 -17.88 -3.70
C ALA A 220 15.07 -17.60 -2.60
N GLU A 221 16.32 -18.07 -2.78
CA GLU A 221 17.41 -17.85 -1.82
C GLU A 221 17.75 -16.37 -1.61
N THR A 222 17.60 -15.54 -2.65
CA THR A 222 18.04 -14.13 -2.60
C THR A 222 16.92 -13.13 -2.84
N ALA A 223 15.72 -13.61 -3.17
CA ALA A 223 14.58 -12.76 -3.48
C ALA A 223 14.16 -11.93 -2.24
N ALA A 224 14.01 -10.62 -2.44
CA ALA A 224 13.66 -9.69 -1.38
C ALA A 224 12.16 -9.74 -1.06
N ARG A 225 11.80 -9.53 0.22
CA ARG A 225 10.41 -9.27 0.63
C ARG A 225 9.89 -8.00 -0.03
N THR A 226 8.61 -7.98 -0.35
CA THR A 226 7.93 -6.81 -0.94
C THR A 226 7.54 -5.75 0.09
N ILE A 227 7.74 -6.00 1.40
CA ILE A 227 7.30 -5.14 2.51
C ILE A 227 7.83 -3.69 2.45
N PRO A 228 9.15 -3.41 2.40
CA PRO A 228 9.60 -2.02 2.48
C PRO A 228 9.67 -1.35 1.10
N PRO A 229 9.44 -0.02 1.03
CA PRO A 229 9.75 0.77 -0.16
C PRO A 229 11.25 0.79 -0.42
N ARG A 230 11.63 0.79 -1.69
CA ARG A 230 13.04 0.86 -2.12
C ARG A 230 13.19 1.72 -3.37
N GLU A 231 14.41 1.75 -3.92
CA GLU A 231 14.77 2.54 -5.09
C GLU A 231 13.94 2.20 -6.34
N ASN A 232 13.34 1.00 -6.40
CA ASN A 232 12.48 0.56 -7.49
C ASN A 232 11.01 0.99 -7.35
N GLY A 233 10.68 1.76 -6.31
CA GLY A 233 9.31 1.92 -5.83
C GLY A 233 8.98 0.77 -4.90
N GLY A 234 8.11 -0.13 -5.35
CA GLY A 234 7.62 -1.20 -4.49
C GLY A 234 6.53 -0.66 -3.58
N ASN A 235 6.56 -1.05 -2.31
CA ASN A 235 5.55 -0.70 -1.31
C ASN A 235 5.76 0.71 -0.77
N MET A 236 5.28 1.70 -1.51
CA MET A 236 5.52 3.10 -1.16
C MET A 236 4.41 3.69 -0.31
N ASP A 237 3.19 3.14 -0.41
CA ASP A 237 2.02 3.57 0.37
C ASP A 237 1.85 5.09 0.35
N ILE A 238 1.77 5.58 -0.90
CA ILE A 238 1.59 7.00 -1.20
C ILE A 238 0.19 7.13 -1.80
N LYS A 239 -0.80 7.47 -0.96
CA LYS A 239 -2.17 7.74 -1.41
C LYS A 239 -2.30 8.66 -2.62
N ASN A 240 -1.39 9.63 -2.79
CA ASN A 240 -1.42 10.57 -3.91
C ASN A 240 -0.93 9.97 -5.24
N LEU A 241 -0.32 8.78 -5.24
CA LEU A 241 0.01 8.00 -6.44
C LEU A 241 -1.24 7.22 -6.94
N SER A 242 -2.36 7.93 -7.04
CA SER A 242 -3.68 7.35 -7.31
C SER A 242 -4.02 7.25 -8.79
N ARG A 243 -5.18 6.63 -9.09
CA ARG A 243 -5.76 6.60 -10.45
C ARG A 243 -5.72 7.98 -11.11
N GLY A 244 -5.22 8.05 -12.34
CA GLY A 244 -4.96 9.28 -13.09
C GLY A 244 -3.53 9.83 -12.94
N SER A 245 -2.73 9.31 -12.01
CA SER A 245 -1.34 9.71 -11.83
C SER A 245 -0.43 9.23 -12.95
N ARG A 246 0.71 9.91 -13.11
CA ARG A 246 1.84 9.47 -13.96
C ARG A 246 3.09 9.33 -13.13
N VAL A 247 3.68 8.15 -13.11
CA VAL A 247 4.93 7.85 -12.38
C VAL A 247 6.08 7.58 -13.35
N TYR A 248 7.29 7.92 -12.91
CA TYR A 248 8.53 7.73 -13.64
C TYR A 248 9.47 6.85 -12.80
N PHE A 249 9.62 5.58 -13.18
CA PHE A 249 10.45 4.62 -12.48
C PHE A 249 11.88 4.59 -13.04
N PRO A 250 12.93 4.64 -12.20
CA PRO A 250 14.28 4.28 -12.62
C PRO A 250 14.34 2.80 -13.05
N VAL A 251 14.92 2.53 -14.22
CA VAL A 251 14.99 1.17 -14.78
C VAL A 251 16.34 0.52 -14.47
N PHE A 252 16.31 -0.67 -13.85
CA PHE A 252 17.52 -1.39 -13.43
C PHE A 252 17.83 -2.64 -14.27
N VAL A 253 16.85 -3.15 -15.02
CA VAL A 253 16.99 -4.28 -15.93
C VAL A 253 16.28 -4.01 -17.25
N ASP A 254 16.72 -4.65 -18.32
CA ASP A 254 16.10 -4.52 -19.64
C ASP A 254 14.63 -4.94 -19.59
N GLY A 255 13.77 -4.11 -20.19
CA GLY A 255 12.32 -4.28 -20.16
C GLY A 255 11.63 -3.88 -18.85
N ALA A 256 12.38 -3.38 -17.86
CA ALA A 256 11.94 -2.93 -16.53
C ALA A 256 11.31 -3.99 -15.62
N LEU A 257 10.49 -4.91 -16.14
CA LEU A 257 9.76 -5.92 -15.39
C LEU A 257 8.85 -5.27 -14.33
N PHE A 258 7.84 -4.56 -14.80
CA PHE A 258 6.88 -3.80 -13.99
C PHE A 258 5.86 -4.71 -13.28
N SER A 259 5.59 -4.46 -12.01
CA SER A 259 4.55 -5.17 -11.24
C SER A 259 3.75 -4.21 -10.37
N SER A 260 2.51 -4.61 -10.08
CA SER A 260 1.62 -3.89 -9.19
C SER A 260 0.65 -4.85 -8.48
N GLY A 261 0.25 -4.47 -7.28
CA GLY A 261 -0.74 -5.15 -6.46
C GLY A 261 -1.03 -4.26 -5.26
N ASP A 262 -1.53 -4.88 -4.18
CA ASP A 262 -1.73 -4.18 -2.90
C ASP A 262 -2.61 -2.94 -3.06
N PHE A 263 -3.81 -3.13 -3.59
CA PHE A 263 -4.65 -2.01 -3.95
C PHE A 263 -5.35 -1.47 -2.72
N HIS A 264 -5.30 -0.15 -2.55
CA HIS A 264 -5.96 0.56 -1.46
C HIS A 264 -7.16 1.31 -2.03
N PHE A 265 -8.32 1.19 -1.40
CA PHE A 265 -9.47 2.02 -1.72
C PHE A 265 -9.24 3.46 -1.28
N ALA A 266 -8.72 3.62 -0.06
CA ALA A 266 -8.30 4.87 0.54
C ALA A 266 -7.26 4.62 1.66
N GLU A 267 -6.46 5.64 1.95
CA GLU A 267 -5.36 5.62 2.90
C GLU A 267 -5.16 7.06 3.42
N GLY A 268 -4.68 7.19 4.65
CA GLY A 268 -4.19 8.43 5.27
C GLY A 268 -2.66 8.45 5.30
N ASP A 269 -2.06 9.64 5.28
CA ASP A 269 -0.59 9.75 5.22
C ASP A 269 0.10 8.97 6.34
N GLY A 270 1.07 8.15 5.93
CA GLY A 270 1.92 7.36 6.81
C GLY A 270 1.38 5.98 7.15
N GLU A 271 0.18 5.62 6.67
CA GLU A 271 -0.43 4.30 6.86
C GLU A 271 -0.21 3.76 8.29
N ILE A 272 -0.60 4.59 9.26
CA ILE A 272 -0.09 4.47 10.63
C ILE A 272 -0.53 3.17 11.33
N THR A 273 -1.62 2.55 10.89
CA THR A 273 -2.03 1.22 11.38
C THR A 273 -1.27 0.06 10.73
N TRP A 274 -0.34 0.33 9.80
CA TRP A 274 0.29 -0.63 8.86
C TRP A 274 -0.62 -1.11 7.73
N ASN A 275 -1.87 -0.65 7.68
CA ASN A 275 -2.82 -1.05 6.66
C ASN A 275 -3.73 0.12 6.27
N ALA A 276 -4.04 0.20 4.98
CA ALA A 276 -5.04 1.09 4.40
C ALA A 276 -6.46 0.50 4.49
N ILE A 277 -7.40 0.99 3.67
CA ILE A 277 -8.55 0.16 3.24
C ILE A 277 -8.08 -0.74 2.10
N GLU A 278 -7.57 -1.89 2.47
CA GLU A 278 -7.03 -2.93 1.61
C GLU A 278 -8.14 -3.56 0.77
N MET A 279 -7.88 -3.81 -0.52
CA MET A 279 -8.84 -4.48 -1.40
C MET A 279 -8.15 -5.39 -2.42
N ASP A 280 -8.84 -6.46 -2.82
CA ASP A 280 -8.59 -7.04 -4.13
C ASP A 280 -9.02 -6.04 -5.21
N GLY A 281 -8.17 -5.85 -6.21
CA GLY A 281 -8.29 -4.68 -7.08
C GLY A 281 -7.77 -4.89 -8.47
N VAL A 282 -8.06 -3.91 -9.32
CA VAL A 282 -7.65 -3.86 -10.71
C VAL A 282 -6.98 -2.53 -11.01
N GLY A 283 -5.82 -2.58 -11.64
CA GLY A 283 -5.11 -1.42 -12.17
C GLY A 283 -5.05 -1.45 -13.70
N TRP A 284 -5.36 -0.33 -14.35
CA TRP A 284 -5.19 -0.15 -15.79
C TRP A 284 -4.03 0.80 -16.06
N TYR A 285 -3.04 0.34 -16.82
CA TYR A 285 -1.77 1.02 -17.03
C TYR A 285 -1.49 1.30 -18.51
N ARG A 286 -0.72 2.35 -18.79
CA ARG A 286 -0.09 2.60 -20.09
C ARG A 286 1.39 2.87 -19.94
N PHE A 287 2.21 2.34 -20.84
CA PHE A 287 3.67 2.42 -20.74
C PHE A 287 4.29 3.41 -21.73
N GLY A 288 5.32 4.12 -21.28
CA GLY A 288 6.18 4.97 -22.09
C GLY A 288 7.62 4.93 -21.58
N VAL A 289 8.52 5.66 -22.24
CA VAL A 289 9.94 5.67 -21.84
C VAL A 289 10.57 7.03 -22.05
N ILE A 290 11.48 7.38 -21.14
CA ILE A 290 12.43 8.49 -21.31
C ILE A 290 13.83 7.89 -21.39
N LYS A 291 14.40 7.96 -22.60
CA LYS A 291 15.74 7.43 -22.88
C LYS A 291 16.82 8.13 -22.07
N ASP A 292 17.67 7.33 -21.44
CA ASP A 292 18.74 7.76 -20.52
C ASP A 292 18.22 8.67 -19.39
N GLY A 293 16.94 8.50 -19.02
CA GLY A 293 16.24 9.43 -18.16
C GLY A 293 16.84 9.54 -16.75
N MET A 294 17.37 8.44 -16.20
CA MET A 294 18.00 8.46 -14.88
C MET A 294 19.20 9.40 -14.84
N ALA A 295 20.10 9.30 -15.83
CA ALA A 295 21.28 10.16 -15.93
C ALA A 295 20.91 11.61 -16.29
N ARG A 296 19.98 11.79 -17.24
CA ARG A 296 19.58 13.13 -17.71
C ARG A 296 18.89 13.97 -16.65
N TYR A 297 18.13 13.35 -15.75
CA TYR A 297 17.34 14.05 -14.72
C TYR A 297 17.81 13.78 -13.29
N GLY A 298 18.85 12.96 -13.09
CA GLY A 298 19.39 12.63 -11.77
C GLY A 298 18.42 11.83 -10.89
N VAL A 299 17.55 11.03 -11.50
CA VAL A 299 16.50 10.27 -10.81
C VAL A 299 17.06 8.97 -10.25
N ARG A 300 16.87 8.75 -8.94
CA ARG A 300 17.35 7.57 -8.20
C ARG A 300 16.22 6.73 -7.59
N THR A 301 15.13 7.39 -7.26
CA THR A 301 13.87 6.80 -6.74
C THR A 301 12.73 7.31 -7.63
N PRO A 302 11.55 6.67 -7.60
CA PRO A 302 10.43 7.11 -8.42
C PRO A 302 10.06 8.57 -8.14
N MET A 303 9.58 9.24 -9.19
CA MET A 303 8.91 10.54 -9.09
C MET A 303 7.57 10.43 -9.79
N PHE A 304 6.59 11.22 -9.40
CA PHE A 304 5.27 11.16 -10.01
C PHE A 304 4.58 12.52 -10.08
N ARG A 305 3.62 12.60 -11.00
CA ARG A 305 2.62 13.65 -11.05
C ARG A 305 1.34 13.07 -10.46
N PRO A 306 0.78 13.70 -9.39
CA PRO A 306 -0.47 13.27 -8.82
C PRO A 306 -1.62 13.29 -9.83
N SER A 307 -2.69 12.60 -9.47
CA SER A 307 -3.91 12.55 -10.26
C SER A 307 -4.54 13.93 -10.47
N PRO A 308 -5.15 14.20 -11.65
CA PRO A 308 -6.04 15.33 -11.82
C PRO A 308 -7.41 15.14 -11.14
N VAL A 309 -7.69 13.97 -10.57
CA VAL A 309 -8.94 13.61 -9.88
C VAL A 309 -8.62 13.10 -8.48
N ASP A 310 -9.03 13.85 -7.45
CA ASP A 310 -8.71 13.58 -6.05
C ASP A 310 -9.88 14.08 -5.17
N PRO A 311 -10.30 13.40 -4.08
CA PRO A 311 -11.21 13.99 -3.09
C PRO A 311 -10.73 15.37 -2.62
N GLN A 312 -11.49 16.41 -2.96
CA GLN A 312 -11.16 17.80 -2.64
C GLN A 312 -11.90 18.26 -1.38
N PHE A 313 -11.18 18.34 -0.26
CA PHE A 313 -11.69 18.92 0.99
C PHE A 313 -11.37 20.41 1.13
N GLY A 314 -10.53 20.97 0.25
CA GLY A 314 -10.10 22.37 0.31
C GLY A 314 -9.46 22.71 1.66
N THR A 315 -10.09 23.59 2.44
CA THR A 315 -9.63 23.96 3.79
C THR A 315 -10.46 23.32 4.91
N ARG A 316 -11.34 22.37 4.60
CA ARG A 316 -12.25 21.74 5.57
C ARG A 316 -11.57 20.61 6.36
N TYR A 317 -10.50 21.00 7.05
CA TYR A 317 -9.74 20.12 7.93
C TYR A 317 -9.72 20.66 9.36
N LEU A 318 -9.71 19.75 10.33
CA LEU A 318 -9.19 20.04 11.67
C LEU A 318 -7.73 19.63 11.73
N SER A 319 -6.85 20.54 12.14
CA SER A 319 -5.40 20.29 12.18
C SER A 319 -4.87 20.20 13.60
N PHE A 320 -4.04 19.20 13.84
CA PHE A 320 -3.33 18.92 15.09
C PHE A 320 -1.84 19.09 14.87
N THR A 321 -1.08 19.37 15.94
CA THR A 321 0.36 19.60 15.86
C THR A 321 1.10 18.73 16.86
N GLY A 322 2.07 17.96 16.37
CA GLY A 322 2.99 17.17 17.19
C GLY A 322 4.41 17.70 17.13
N LEU A 323 5.19 17.43 18.16
CA LEU A 323 6.55 17.91 18.34
C LEU A 323 7.49 16.77 18.71
N SER A 324 8.80 16.91 18.49
CA SER A 324 9.79 15.94 19.00
C SER A 324 10.13 16.14 20.48
N ALA A 325 9.14 16.54 21.29
CA ALA A 325 9.24 16.76 22.74
C ALA A 325 7.90 16.52 23.42
N GLY A 326 7.88 15.87 24.59
CA GLY A 326 6.67 15.53 25.33
C GLY A 326 6.96 15.31 26.81
N GLY A 327 6.21 15.98 27.70
CA GLY A 327 6.44 15.90 29.15
C GLY A 327 7.86 16.32 29.56
N LYS A 328 8.69 15.34 29.98
CA LYS A 328 10.12 15.53 30.30
C LYS A 328 11.07 14.97 29.23
N GLU A 329 10.55 14.30 28.21
CA GLU A 329 11.32 13.71 27.13
C GLU A 329 11.57 14.75 26.02
N GLN A 330 12.80 14.75 25.49
CA GLN A 330 13.24 15.62 24.40
C GLN A 330 14.05 14.78 23.41
N ARG A 331 13.65 14.76 22.15
CA ARG A 331 14.41 14.16 21.05
C ARG A 331 14.83 15.23 20.04
N TYR A 332 15.97 15.02 19.40
CA TYR A 332 16.57 16.00 18.50
C TYR A 332 16.04 15.80 17.08
N LEU A 333 15.19 16.73 16.61
CA LEU A 333 14.61 16.72 15.27
C LEU A 333 13.95 15.37 14.87
N ASP A 334 13.35 14.68 15.84
CA ASP A 334 12.73 13.36 15.64
C ASP A 334 11.28 13.52 15.14
N THR A 335 11.10 13.39 13.82
CA THR A 335 9.78 13.44 13.19
C THR A 335 8.90 12.28 13.61
N THR A 336 9.45 11.10 13.89
CA THR A 336 8.66 9.93 14.31
C THR A 336 8.00 10.18 15.65
N MET A 337 8.74 10.73 16.63
CA MET A 337 8.14 11.14 17.91
C MET A 337 7.07 12.22 17.72
N ALA A 338 7.27 13.17 16.80
CA ALA A 338 6.29 14.19 16.48
C ALA A 338 5.02 13.59 15.85
N VAL A 339 5.15 12.58 14.98
CA VAL A 339 4.03 11.80 14.43
C VAL A 339 3.28 11.07 15.55
N THR A 340 3.98 10.34 16.42
CA THR A 340 3.37 9.63 17.56
C THR A 340 2.48 10.57 18.38
N GLN A 341 3.01 11.72 18.79
CA GLN A 341 2.27 12.66 19.63
C GLN A 341 1.04 13.27 18.94
N VAL A 342 1.14 13.62 17.65
CA VAL A 342 0.00 14.22 16.96
C VAL A 342 -1.13 13.20 16.76
N VAL A 343 -0.78 11.93 16.54
CA VAL A 343 -1.73 10.83 16.43
C VAL A 343 -2.38 10.54 17.77
N GLU A 344 -1.62 10.43 18.87
CA GLU A 344 -2.17 10.26 20.23
C GLU A 344 -3.17 11.35 20.58
N GLN A 345 -2.83 12.62 20.29
CA GLN A 345 -3.72 13.76 20.52
C GLN A 345 -5.00 13.65 19.69
N ALA A 346 -4.90 13.27 18.42
CA ALA A 346 -6.04 13.11 17.53
C ALA A 346 -6.96 11.96 17.97
N ILE A 347 -6.39 10.83 18.42
CA ILE A 347 -7.14 9.71 19.00
C ILE A 347 -7.91 10.18 20.25
N GLU A 348 -7.24 10.88 21.18
CA GLU A 348 -7.92 11.39 22.37
C GLU A 348 -9.07 12.36 22.00
N TYR A 349 -8.84 13.21 21.00
CA TYR A 349 -9.84 14.16 20.52
C TYR A 349 -11.07 13.47 19.94
N LEU A 350 -10.89 12.54 19.00
CA LEU A 350 -11.98 11.76 18.41
C LEU A 350 -12.72 10.92 19.47
N GLY A 351 -12.01 10.46 20.51
CA GLY A 351 -12.63 9.81 21.66
C GLY A 351 -13.65 10.67 22.41
N LYS A 352 -13.55 12.01 22.36
CA LYS A 352 -14.58 12.89 22.93
C LYS A 352 -15.89 12.90 22.13
N PHE A 353 -15.87 12.36 20.91
CA PHE A 353 -17.02 12.23 20.01
C PHE A 353 -17.55 10.79 19.90
N GLY A 354 -17.09 9.90 20.78
CA GLY A 354 -17.66 8.56 20.94
C GLY A 354 -16.93 7.44 20.19
N TYR A 355 -15.83 7.73 19.51
CA TYR A 355 -14.98 6.70 18.88
C TYR A 355 -14.10 6.00 19.93
N SER A 356 -13.96 4.69 19.84
CA SER A 356 -12.93 3.97 20.59
C SER A 356 -11.52 4.35 20.11
N PRO A 357 -10.47 4.10 20.90
CA PRO A 357 -9.09 4.33 20.45
C PRO A 357 -8.77 3.61 19.14
N GLU A 358 -9.21 2.36 18.97
CA GLU A 358 -9.02 1.55 17.77
C GLU A 358 -9.75 2.15 16.57
N GLN A 359 -11.03 2.55 16.75
CA GLN A 359 -11.80 3.21 15.70
C GLN A 359 -11.14 4.52 15.27
N ALA A 360 -10.73 5.36 16.23
CA ALA A 360 -10.08 6.63 15.94
C ALA A 360 -8.75 6.44 15.22
N TYR A 361 -7.94 5.46 15.62
CA TYR A 361 -6.67 5.17 14.97
C TYR A 361 -6.86 4.67 13.53
N THR A 362 -7.80 3.75 13.31
CA THR A 362 -8.20 3.29 11.98
C THR A 362 -8.70 4.46 11.11
N ILE A 363 -9.59 5.32 11.62
CA ILE A 363 -10.08 6.49 10.87
C ILE A 363 -8.91 7.36 10.39
N ILE A 364 -7.94 7.66 11.26
CA ILE A 364 -6.79 8.50 10.90
C ILE A 364 -5.93 7.83 9.82
N SER A 365 -5.75 6.51 9.91
CA SER A 365 -4.92 5.73 8.98
C SER A 365 -5.55 5.52 7.61
N VAL A 366 -6.88 5.53 7.51
CA VAL A 366 -7.56 5.15 6.26
C VAL A 366 -8.34 6.26 5.58
N ALA A 367 -8.80 7.25 6.34
CA ALA A 367 -9.34 8.44 5.74
C ALA A 367 -8.19 9.20 5.05
N PRO A 368 -8.45 9.99 4.00
CA PRO A 368 -7.46 10.83 3.32
C PRO A 368 -7.00 12.02 4.20
N CYS A 369 -6.53 11.71 5.40
CA CYS A 369 -5.83 12.59 6.31
C CYS A 369 -4.50 13.00 5.68
N GLU A 370 -4.12 14.25 5.93
CA GLU A 370 -2.82 14.76 5.48
C GLU A 370 -1.86 14.87 6.66
N MET A 371 -0.63 14.40 6.46
CA MET A 371 0.43 14.53 7.44
C MET A 371 1.60 15.30 6.84
N HIS A 372 1.83 16.51 7.36
CA HIS A 372 2.87 17.40 6.86
C HIS A 372 4.00 17.48 7.86
N VAL A 373 5.23 17.31 7.37
CA VAL A 373 6.41 17.76 8.09
C VAL A 373 6.44 19.29 8.05
N GLY A 374 5.98 19.93 9.12
CA GLY A 374 5.86 21.38 9.21
C GLY A 374 7.20 22.09 9.37
N GLY A 375 8.12 21.50 10.13
CA GLY A 375 9.46 22.04 10.33
C GLY A 375 10.44 21.00 10.84
N VAL A 376 11.67 20.98 10.30
CA VAL A 376 12.75 20.03 10.64
C VAL A 376 14.09 20.72 10.88
N VAL A 377 14.07 22.01 11.17
CA VAL A 377 15.29 22.83 11.31
C VAL A 377 15.34 23.62 12.62
N ASP A 378 14.20 23.84 13.26
CA ASP A 378 14.08 24.67 14.45
C ASP A 378 14.48 23.89 15.72
N ILE A 379 15.78 23.81 15.94
CA ILE A 379 16.35 23.03 17.04
C ILE A 379 15.76 23.45 18.41
N PRO A 380 15.48 22.48 19.31
CA PRO A 380 15.69 21.05 19.14
C PRO A 380 14.53 20.30 18.45
N ASN A 381 13.43 20.97 18.10
CA ASN A 381 12.16 20.31 17.80
C ASN A 381 11.87 20.18 16.31
N ALA A 382 11.52 18.96 15.88
CA ALA A 382 10.72 18.79 14.66
C ALA A 382 9.25 19.09 14.97
N ALA A 383 8.50 19.53 13.97
CA ALA A 383 7.06 19.76 14.04
C ALA A 383 6.34 19.03 12.90
N VAL A 384 5.28 18.32 13.24
CA VAL A 384 4.41 17.60 12.31
C VAL A 384 2.98 18.11 12.47
N VAL A 385 2.26 18.23 11.36
CA VAL A 385 0.84 18.61 11.33
C VAL A 385 0.04 17.44 10.79
N LEU A 386 -0.95 16.96 11.55
CA LEU A 386 -1.95 15.99 11.09
C LEU A 386 -3.25 16.74 10.80
N LYS A 387 -3.82 16.56 9.61
CA LYS A 387 -5.08 17.16 9.19
C LYS A 387 -6.12 16.08 8.98
N ILE A 388 -7.24 16.17 9.70
CA ILE A 388 -8.37 15.27 9.57
C ILE A 388 -9.50 15.98 8.80
N PRO A 389 -9.99 15.42 7.67
CA PRO A 389 -11.06 16.05 6.90
C PRO A 389 -12.36 16.04 7.71
N LEU A 390 -13.07 17.17 7.74
CA LEU A 390 -14.31 17.33 8.52
C LEU A 390 -15.50 16.62 7.85
N ASP A 391 -15.46 16.48 6.53
CA ASP A 391 -16.60 16.04 5.71
C ASP A 391 -16.84 14.52 5.72
N ILE A 392 -15.95 13.75 6.35
CA ILE A 392 -16.11 12.29 6.46
C ILE A 392 -17.05 11.90 7.60
N PHE A 393 -17.36 12.83 8.52
CA PHE A 393 -18.17 12.57 9.70
C PHE A 393 -19.62 13.02 9.49
N ASP A 394 -20.58 12.24 10.00
CA ASP A 394 -21.99 12.64 10.04
C ASP A 394 -22.33 13.59 11.22
N GLN A 395 -21.34 13.86 12.09
CA GLN A 395 -21.42 14.76 13.23
C GLN A 395 -20.41 15.90 13.12
N ASP A 396 -20.76 17.07 13.68
CA ASP A 396 -19.82 18.21 13.76
C ASP A 396 -18.78 17.98 14.86
N ILE A 397 -17.54 17.73 14.44
CA ILE A 397 -16.41 17.51 15.34
C ILE A 397 -15.64 18.79 15.69
N LEU A 398 -16.13 19.99 15.33
CA LEU A 398 -15.43 21.24 15.63
C LEU A 398 -15.58 21.66 17.10
N PRO A 399 -14.53 22.24 17.71
CA PRO A 399 -14.64 22.83 19.05
C PRO A 399 -15.63 23.98 19.06
N GLN A 400 -16.64 23.91 19.94
CA GLN A 400 -17.64 24.97 20.11
C GLN A 400 -17.36 25.80 21.36
N PRO A 401 -17.54 27.13 21.34
CA PRO A 401 -17.47 27.96 22.53
C PRO A 401 -18.59 27.58 23.51
N LYS A 402 -18.28 27.62 24.81
CA LYS A 402 -19.27 27.40 25.88
C LYS A 402 -20.14 28.62 26.13
#